data_AF-A0A226DA23-F1
#
_entry.id   AF-A0A226DA23-F1
#
_cell.length_a   1.000
_cell.length_b   1.000
_cell.length_c   1.000
_cell.angle_alpha   90.00
_cell.angle_beta   90.00
_cell.angle_gamma   90.00
#
_symmetry.space_group_name_H-M   'P 1'
#
loop_
_entity.id
_entity.type
_entity.pdbx_description
1 polymer ?
#
loop_
_entity_poly.entity_id
_entity_poly.type
_entity_poly.pdbx_seq_one_letter_code
_entity_poly.pdbx_strand_id
1 'polypeptide(L)'
;MNSVDSFVKPYAMPYKSFLYKSVTYNYISCYKEERIAYAIYLQPFDLSSWIFVAVTILMVSLLTDIYIRYYLGIRSVPSSLLYYLGNILDEPSNPSSSKVGDKTAFRTGSICYLLMTVVLSNGYINFLITKVNGPLPPKIFDTIKSLYCQDFNSSFDNEEVVEINESWRYRYDGDDDVKIFKELHQKSDCFSLLSYKMVMKKVFRENTFFIIKLFQHLFVNNSQASKEFFLMYSQNKMRWYPKKLWDLVNDDMVNENETISISKINEWAIEELLDCGKSVYFTESEVFTLLKQYFEKNLPNINFYVGKELLSPNSIYLNLYISKYSKVPKLLNSVMESNLVGNKYFKEVEIIEEITKNLFEKNRTRYDKIKKPKRLPLESSLLTVFRIFAISLGISIVCLFLEVGKHLPKVYRDWGNKIIKCILHALPKRWKYILFTELVFLLRLILKGLLKRETPL
;
A
#
# COMPACT_ATOMS: atom_id res chain seq x y z
N MET A 1 -60.32 -26.51 44.59
CA MET A 1 -59.98 -26.52 43.15
C MET A 1 -58.47 -26.43 43.04
N ASN A 2 -57.80 -27.58 42.96
CA ASN A 2 -56.34 -27.69 42.91
C ASN A 2 -55.90 -28.34 41.59
N SER A 3 -54.89 -27.72 40.98
CA SER A 3 -53.78 -28.27 40.21
C SER A 3 -54.06 -29.31 39.12
N VAL A 4 -53.96 -28.87 37.86
CA VAL A 4 -53.44 -29.69 36.74
C VAL A 4 -52.59 -28.77 35.85
N ASP A 5 -51.36 -28.49 36.27
CA ASP A 5 -50.30 -27.93 35.41
C ASP A 5 -49.15 -28.93 35.33
N SER A 6 -49.37 -30.03 34.58
CA SER A 6 -48.30 -30.93 34.16
C SER A 6 -47.71 -30.41 32.83
N PHE A 7 -46.85 -29.40 32.92
CA PHE A 7 -45.99 -29.01 31.80
C PHE A 7 -45.06 -30.17 31.46
N VAL A 8 -45.37 -30.88 30.37
CA VAL A 8 -44.49 -31.87 29.74
C VAL A 8 -43.20 -31.13 29.36
N LYS A 9 -42.10 -31.39 30.08
CA LYS A 9 -40.78 -30.89 29.66
C LYS A 9 -40.49 -31.50 28.28
N PRO A 10 -40.32 -30.69 27.21
CA PRO A 10 -39.99 -31.23 25.91
C PRO A 10 -38.68 -32.01 26.04
N TYR A 11 -38.69 -33.28 25.64
CA TYR A 11 -37.48 -34.09 25.57
C TYR A 11 -36.49 -33.39 24.63
N ALA A 12 -35.45 -32.78 25.20
CA ALA A 12 -34.37 -32.18 24.44
C ALA A 12 -33.65 -33.31 23.69
N MET A 13 -34.01 -33.54 22.43
CA MET A 13 -33.30 -34.49 21.58
C MET A 13 -31.84 -34.03 21.46
N PRO A 14 -30.86 -34.91 21.70
CA PRO A 14 -29.46 -34.55 21.49
C PRO A 14 -29.27 -34.22 20.01
N TYR A 15 -28.87 -32.99 19.72
CA TYR A 15 -28.41 -32.58 18.40
C TYR A 15 -26.90 -32.44 18.40
N LYS A 16 -26.28 -32.69 17.26
CA LYS A 16 -24.85 -32.43 17.05
C LYS A 16 -24.71 -31.43 15.91
N SER A 17 -24.01 -30.35 16.19
CA SER A 17 -23.67 -29.31 15.22
C SER A 17 -22.32 -29.63 14.58
N PHE A 18 -22.26 -29.60 13.25
CA PHE A 18 -21.02 -29.73 12.50
C PHE A 18 -20.75 -28.43 11.79
N LEU A 19 -19.51 -27.94 11.82
CA LEU A 19 -19.11 -26.84 10.96
C LEU A 19 -19.19 -27.34 9.51
N TYR A 20 -20.15 -26.82 8.75
CA TYR A 20 -20.35 -27.16 7.35
C TYR A 20 -19.44 -26.31 6.46
N LYS A 21 -19.48 -24.99 6.65
CA LYS A 21 -18.67 -24.04 5.89
C LYS A 21 -18.48 -22.75 6.68
N SER A 22 -17.27 -22.19 6.72
CA SER A 22 -17.05 -20.79 7.10
C SER A 22 -17.23 -19.92 5.86
N VAL A 23 -18.33 -19.19 5.79
CA VAL A 23 -18.55 -18.22 4.71
C VAL A 23 -17.94 -16.90 5.15
N THR A 24 -16.89 -16.48 4.44
CA THR A 24 -16.32 -15.14 4.58
C THR A 24 -16.65 -14.33 3.35
N TYR A 25 -16.82 -13.03 3.55
CA TYR A 25 -17.09 -12.10 2.48
C TYR A 25 -15.93 -11.13 2.34
N ASN A 26 -15.62 -10.80 1.09
CA ASN A 26 -14.61 -9.81 0.78
C ASN A 26 -15.07 -8.98 -0.43
N TYR A 27 -14.33 -7.94 -0.74
CA TYR A 27 -14.63 -7.05 -1.84
C TYR A 27 -13.41 -6.75 -2.69
N ILE A 28 -13.66 -6.50 -3.97
CA ILE A 28 -12.67 -6.10 -4.96
C ILE A 28 -13.00 -4.69 -5.45
N SER A 29 -11.97 -3.87 -5.68
CA SER A 29 -12.11 -2.59 -6.37
C SER A 29 -10.85 -2.32 -7.19
N CYS A 30 -10.97 -1.65 -8.33
CA CYS A 30 -9.81 -1.05 -9.00
C CYS A 30 -9.77 0.47 -8.85
N TYR A 31 -10.66 1.04 -8.04
CA TYR A 31 -10.62 2.45 -7.71
C TYR A 31 -9.35 2.79 -6.94
N LYS A 32 -8.73 3.90 -7.32
CA LYS A 32 -7.62 4.50 -6.60
C LYS A 32 -7.86 6.00 -6.48
N GLU A 33 -7.66 6.52 -5.29
CA GLU A 33 -7.64 7.97 -5.09
C GLU A 33 -6.19 8.45 -5.20
N GLU A 34 -5.92 9.33 -6.16
CA GLU A 34 -4.61 9.94 -6.34
C GLU A 34 -4.45 11.05 -5.31
N ARG A 35 -3.85 10.74 -4.16
CA ARG A 35 -3.48 11.74 -3.15
C ARG A 35 -1.99 12.02 -3.25
N ILE A 36 -1.66 13.30 -3.35
CA ILE A 36 -0.30 13.77 -3.15
C ILE A 36 0.00 13.63 -1.65
N ALA A 37 0.63 12.53 -1.28
CA ALA A 37 1.16 12.39 0.06
C ALA A 37 2.45 13.22 0.15
N TYR A 38 2.56 14.12 1.14
CA TYR A 38 3.83 14.83 1.41
C TYR A 38 5.01 13.89 1.64
N ALA A 39 4.73 12.62 1.99
CA ALA A 39 5.72 11.55 2.06
C ALA A 39 6.52 11.37 0.74
N ILE A 40 5.99 11.80 -0.40
CA ILE A 40 6.68 11.72 -1.71
C ILE A 40 8.00 12.49 -1.69
N TYR A 41 8.13 13.57 -0.90
CA TYR A 41 9.38 14.35 -0.78
C TYR A 41 10.46 13.64 0.04
N LEU A 42 10.08 12.76 0.97
CA LEU A 42 11.02 11.97 1.77
C LEU A 42 11.39 10.64 1.11
N GLN A 43 10.52 10.15 0.23
CA GLN A 43 10.67 8.87 -0.46
C GLN A 43 11.81 8.74 -1.50
N PRO A 44 12.44 9.79 -2.08
CA PRO A 44 13.47 9.61 -3.09
C PRO A 44 14.68 8.82 -2.57
N PHE A 45 14.94 8.90 -1.27
CA PHE A 45 15.95 8.13 -0.56
C PHE A 45 15.31 7.28 0.54
N ASP A 46 15.83 6.08 0.72
CA ASP A 46 15.45 5.25 1.86
C ASP A 46 15.93 5.87 3.18
N LEU A 47 15.28 5.49 4.29
CA LEU A 47 15.64 5.96 5.63
C LEU A 47 17.13 5.78 5.93
N SER A 48 17.71 4.65 5.50
CA SER A 48 19.14 4.37 5.65
C SER A 48 20.02 5.41 4.96
N SER A 49 19.67 5.83 3.75
CA SER A 49 20.41 6.84 2.98
C SER A 49 20.36 8.21 3.66
N TRP A 50 19.21 8.59 4.22
CA TRP A 50 19.08 9.80 5.03
C TRP A 50 19.96 9.77 6.28
N ILE A 51 20.00 8.63 6.98
CA ILE A 51 20.88 8.42 8.12
C ILE A 51 22.34 8.57 7.69
N PHE A 52 22.75 8.00 6.56
CA PHE A 52 24.11 8.15 6.04
C PHE A 52 24.46 9.60 5.70
N VAL A 53 23.55 10.35 5.07
CA VAL A 53 23.74 11.78 4.79
C VAL A 53 23.93 12.56 6.09
N ALA A 54 23.03 12.38 7.07
CA ALA A 54 23.12 13.05 8.36
C ALA A 54 24.42 12.73 9.11
N VAL A 55 24.80 11.45 9.17
CA VAL A 55 26.05 11.01 9.80
C VAL A 55 27.27 11.60 9.08
N THR A 56 27.28 11.64 7.75
CA THR A 56 28.39 12.20 6.97
C THR A 56 28.55 13.71 7.22
N ILE A 57 27.44 14.46 7.23
CA ILE A 57 27.43 15.90 7.55
C ILE A 57 28.02 16.13 8.95
N LEU A 58 27.53 15.41 9.96
CA LEU A 58 28.02 15.53 11.32
C LEU A 58 29.51 15.18 11.43
N MET A 59 29.94 14.11 10.77
CA MET A 59 31.33 13.63 10.82
C MET A 59 32.30 14.64 10.18
N VAL A 60 31.99 15.14 8.98
CA VAL A 60 32.82 16.14 8.29
C VAL A 60 32.84 17.46 9.07
N SER A 61 31.70 17.86 9.62
CA SER A 61 31.61 19.06 10.48
C SER A 61 32.48 18.92 11.73
N LEU A 62 32.37 17.80 12.46
CA LEU A 62 33.19 17.55 13.65
C LEU A 62 34.69 17.52 13.35
N LEU A 63 35.11 16.84 12.28
CA LEU A 63 36.52 16.83 11.88
C LEU A 63 37.04 18.23 11.54
N THR A 64 36.22 19.03 10.86
CA THR A 64 36.57 20.40 10.49
C THR A 64 36.62 21.31 11.72
N ASP A 65 35.68 21.18 12.65
CA ASP A 65 35.70 21.93 13.91
C ASP A 65 36.92 21.59 14.76
N ILE A 66 37.27 20.30 14.86
CA ILE A 66 38.49 19.84 15.55
C ILE A 66 39.73 20.43 14.86
N TYR A 67 39.80 20.37 13.53
CA TYR A 67 40.91 20.95 12.78
C TYR A 67 41.03 22.46 13.03
N ILE A 68 39.93 23.22 12.95
CA ILE A 68 39.98 24.68 13.11
C ILE A 68 40.31 25.07 14.55
N ARG A 69 39.64 24.49 15.55
CA ARG A 69 39.83 24.89 16.96
C ARG A 69 41.16 24.42 17.51
N TYR A 70 41.53 23.17 17.23
CA TYR A 70 42.68 22.53 17.87
C TYR A 70 43.98 22.78 17.09
N TYR A 71 43.93 22.74 15.75
CA TYR A 71 45.13 22.87 14.94
C TYR A 71 45.40 24.32 14.50
N LEU A 72 44.36 25.08 14.12
CA LEU A 72 44.54 26.50 13.77
C LEU A 72 44.44 27.44 14.99
N GLY A 73 43.99 26.95 16.14
CA GLY A 73 43.91 27.72 17.39
C GLY A 73 42.85 28.84 17.37
N ILE A 74 41.89 28.80 16.43
CA ILE A 74 40.87 29.84 16.29
C ILE A 74 39.70 29.49 17.22
N ARG A 75 39.49 30.28 18.29
CA ARG A 75 38.46 30.01 19.31
C ARG A 75 37.05 30.44 18.93
N SER A 76 36.91 31.47 18.10
CA SER A 76 35.62 32.13 17.82
C SER A 76 35.22 31.92 16.37
N VAL A 77 34.74 30.72 16.06
CA VAL A 77 34.40 30.32 14.69
C VAL A 77 32.92 29.94 14.65
N PRO A 78 32.12 30.48 13.70
CA PRO A 78 30.76 30.00 13.47
C PRO A 78 30.78 28.50 13.17
N SER A 79 29.69 27.82 13.54
CA SER A 79 29.58 26.36 13.47
C SER A 79 29.89 25.84 12.06
N SER A 80 30.91 24.99 11.92
CA SER A 80 31.22 24.31 10.65
C SER A 80 30.03 23.49 10.12
N LEU A 81 29.12 23.07 11.00
CA LEU A 81 27.88 22.40 10.63
C LEU A 81 27.04 23.22 9.67
N LEU A 82 26.88 24.53 9.94
CA LEU A 82 26.08 25.40 9.07
C LEU A 82 26.72 25.57 7.69
N TYR A 83 28.05 25.62 7.63
CA TYR A 83 28.78 25.66 6.36
C TYR A 83 28.48 24.42 5.49
N TYR A 84 28.57 23.22 6.07
CA TYR A 84 28.30 21.98 5.34
C TYR A 84 26.81 21.75 5.07
N LEU A 85 25.93 22.22 5.97
CA LEU A 85 24.49 22.17 5.79
C LEU A 85 24.02 23.12 4.68
N GLY A 86 24.55 24.34 4.59
CA GLY A 86 24.24 25.26 3.49
C GLY A 86 24.62 24.65 2.14
N ASN A 87 25.81 24.03 2.06
CA ASN A 87 26.29 23.39 0.84
C ASN A 87 25.46 22.18 0.36
N ILE A 88 24.70 21.50 1.23
CA ILE A 88 23.77 20.44 0.79
C ILE A 88 22.41 21.00 0.37
N LEU A 89 22.05 22.18 0.88
CA LEU A 89 20.86 22.93 0.49
C LEU A 89 21.11 23.81 -0.74
N ASP A 90 22.26 23.65 -1.41
CA ASP A 90 22.72 24.49 -2.53
C ASP A 90 22.77 26.00 -2.18
N GLU A 91 22.89 26.35 -0.90
CA GLU A 91 23.11 27.71 -0.40
C GLU A 91 24.59 27.89 -0.03
N PRO A 92 25.40 28.53 -0.90
CA PRO A 92 26.83 28.65 -0.68
C PRO A 92 27.10 29.48 0.58
N SER A 93 27.64 28.83 1.60
CA SER A 93 28.09 29.50 2.81
C SER A 93 29.54 29.90 2.66
N ASN A 94 29.88 31.13 3.03
CA ASN A 94 31.28 31.53 3.08
C ASN A 94 32.01 30.75 4.20
N PRO A 95 33.28 30.38 4.01
CA PRO A 95 34.06 29.78 5.09
C PRO A 95 34.14 30.76 6.26
N SER A 96 34.17 30.20 7.46
CA SER A 96 34.10 30.94 8.72
C SER A 96 35.19 32.00 8.91
N SER A 97 36.34 31.84 8.25
CA SER A 97 37.35 32.88 8.10
C SER A 97 38.16 32.67 6.82
N SER A 98 38.68 33.75 6.22
CA SER A 98 39.59 33.67 5.06
C SER A 98 40.82 32.80 5.35
N LYS A 99 41.36 32.88 6.57
CA LYS A 99 42.51 32.07 7.03
C LYS A 99 42.26 30.56 6.97
N VAL A 100 41.01 30.11 7.18
CA VAL A 100 40.62 28.71 7.06
C VAL A 100 40.49 28.33 5.60
N GLY A 101 39.87 29.20 4.79
CA GLY A 101 39.70 29.01 3.35
C GLY A 101 41.02 28.88 2.58
N ASP A 102 42.09 29.52 3.06
CA ASP A 102 43.41 29.45 2.42
C ASP A 102 44.16 28.13 2.65
N LYS A 103 43.72 27.29 3.60
CA LYS A 103 44.41 26.04 3.91
C LYS A 103 44.07 24.94 2.90
N THR A 104 45.10 24.34 2.30
CA THR A 104 44.97 23.26 1.31
C THR A 104 44.15 22.08 1.82
N ALA A 105 44.33 21.69 3.09
CA ALA A 105 43.58 20.61 3.72
C ALA A 105 42.06 20.88 3.72
N PHE A 106 41.67 22.07 4.18
CA PHE A 106 40.27 22.50 4.21
C PHE A 106 39.70 22.58 2.78
N ARG A 107 40.42 23.20 1.84
CA ARG A 107 39.98 23.29 0.45
C ARG A 107 39.76 21.92 -0.18
N THR A 108 40.67 20.98 0.03
CA THR A 108 40.56 19.63 -0.53
C THR A 108 39.36 18.89 0.05
N GLY A 109 39.16 18.94 1.37
CA GLY A 109 38.00 18.34 2.03
C GLY A 109 36.68 18.95 1.55
N SER A 110 36.60 20.28 1.47
CA SER A 110 35.41 21.00 1.01
C SER A 110 35.12 20.74 -0.48
N ILE A 111 36.12 20.63 -1.35
CA ILE A 111 35.91 20.26 -2.77
C ILE A 111 35.31 18.86 -2.89
N CYS A 112 35.84 17.87 -2.13
CA CYS A 112 35.29 16.52 -2.13
C CYS A 112 33.85 16.49 -1.61
N TYR A 113 33.56 17.25 -0.56
CA TYR A 113 32.22 17.36 -0.01
C TYR A 113 31.25 18.06 -0.99
N LEU A 114 31.65 19.15 -1.63
CA LEU A 114 30.83 19.86 -2.63
C LEU A 114 30.51 18.96 -3.83
N LEU A 115 31.48 18.17 -4.31
CA LEU A 115 31.22 17.20 -5.37
C LEU A 115 30.17 16.17 -4.92
N MET A 116 30.22 15.72 -3.67
CA MET A 116 29.23 14.82 -3.09
C MET A 116 27.85 15.47 -3.03
N THR A 117 27.74 16.70 -2.52
CA THR A 117 26.44 17.37 -2.37
C THR A 117 25.79 17.60 -3.73
N VAL A 118 26.54 18.03 -4.75
CA VAL A 118 26.03 18.19 -6.11
C VAL A 118 25.51 16.87 -6.68
N VAL A 119 26.20 15.76 -6.45
CA VAL A 119 25.71 14.46 -6.95
C VAL A 119 24.47 13.99 -6.17
N LEU A 120 24.45 14.21 -4.84
CA LEU A 120 23.30 13.88 -4.01
C LEU A 120 22.07 14.73 -4.33
N SER A 121 22.21 16.04 -4.50
CA SER A 121 21.11 16.95 -4.83
C SER A 121 20.56 16.64 -6.22
N ASN A 122 21.42 16.47 -7.23
CA ASN A 122 20.99 16.04 -8.57
C ASN A 122 20.31 14.66 -8.55
N GLY A 123 20.84 13.71 -7.79
CA GLY A 123 20.23 12.39 -7.62
C GLY A 123 18.84 12.50 -6.98
N TYR A 124 18.73 13.23 -5.87
CA TYR A 124 17.48 13.47 -5.17
C TYR A 124 16.43 14.11 -6.09
N ILE A 125 16.79 15.19 -6.79
CA ILE A 125 15.89 15.90 -7.72
C ILE A 125 15.44 14.96 -8.84
N ASN A 126 16.36 14.19 -9.44
CA ASN A 126 16.00 13.23 -10.50
C ASN A 126 15.03 12.15 -10.03
N PHE A 127 15.23 11.60 -8.83
CA PHE A 127 14.30 10.63 -8.26
C PHE A 127 12.96 11.24 -7.89
N LEU A 128 12.97 12.47 -7.35
CA LEU A 128 11.76 13.21 -7.06
C LEU A 128 10.95 13.47 -8.33
N ILE A 129 11.58 13.99 -9.40
CA ILE A 129 10.94 14.19 -10.70
C ILE A 129 10.39 12.87 -11.24
N THR A 130 11.15 11.78 -11.16
CA THR A 130 10.71 10.46 -11.64
C THR A 130 9.48 9.96 -10.86
N LYS A 131 9.42 10.21 -9.55
CA LYS A 131 8.28 9.82 -8.70
C LYS A 131 7.06 10.72 -8.92
N VAL A 132 7.26 12.02 -9.09
CA VAL A 132 6.20 13.00 -9.35
C VAL A 132 5.60 12.81 -10.75
N ASN A 133 6.42 12.43 -11.74
CA ASN A 133 5.96 12.08 -13.09
C ASN A 133 5.41 10.65 -13.19
N GLY A 134 5.71 9.80 -12.20
CA GLY A 134 5.12 8.47 -12.08
C GLY A 134 3.68 8.54 -11.59
N PRO A 135 2.87 7.49 -11.80
CA PRO A 135 1.58 7.40 -11.15
C PRO A 135 1.79 7.42 -9.63
N LEU A 136 1.16 8.38 -8.96
CA LEU A 136 1.24 8.53 -7.51
C LEU A 136 0.85 7.21 -6.82
N PRO A 137 1.49 6.87 -5.68
CA PRO A 137 1.09 5.71 -4.92
C PRO A 137 -0.40 5.86 -4.59
N PRO A 138 -1.25 4.96 -5.10
CA PRO A 138 -2.68 5.12 -4.94
C PRO A 138 -3.03 4.97 -3.47
N LYS A 139 -3.94 5.81 -2.97
CA LYS A 139 -4.65 5.47 -1.73
C LYS A 139 -5.55 4.28 -2.07
N ILE A 140 -5.20 3.14 -1.49
CA ILE A 140 -5.94 1.89 -1.66
C ILE A 140 -7.02 1.86 -0.58
N PHE A 141 -8.24 1.49 -0.97
CA PHE A 141 -9.36 1.31 -0.08
C PHE A 141 -9.43 -0.15 0.33
N ASP A 142 -8.59 -0.54 1.29
CA ASP A 142 -8.43 -1.94 1.73
C ASP A 142 -9.16 -2.25 3.05
N THR A 143 -9.75 -1.25 3.69
CA THR A 143 -10.56 -1.39 4.92
C THR A 143 -11.98 -0.93 4.64
N ILE A 144 -12.97 -1.53 5.29
CA ILE A 144 -14.38 -1.17 5.08
C ILE A 144 -14.61 0.29 5.48
N LYS A 145 -13.94 0.74 6.55
CA LYS A 145 -13.94 2.13 7.02
C LYS A 145 -13.51 3.13 5.96
N SER A 146 -12.60 2.73 5.07
CA SER A 146 -12.16 3.61 3.98
C SER A 146 -13.23 3.80 2.89
N LEU A 147 -14.22 2.91 2.80
CA LEU A 147 -15.34 3.02 1.87
C LEU A 147 -16.40 4.05 2.33
N TYR A 148 -16.27 4.55 3.56
CA TYR A 148 -17.22 5.53 4.12
C TYR A 148 -17.01 6.89 3.46
N CYS A 149 -18.11 7.56 3.13
CA CYS A 149 -18.06 8.89 2.51
C CYS A 149 -18.05 10.02 3.53
N GLN A 150 -18.59 9.76 4.71
CA GLN A 150 -18.66 10.70 5.81
C GLN A 150 -17.87 10.14 7.00
N ASP A 151 -17.23 11.04 7.75
CA ASP A 151 -16.53 10.67 8.96
C ASP A 151 -17.53 10.10 9.96
N PHE A 152 -17.37 8.82 10.26
CA PHE A 152 -18.28 8.09 11.12
C PHE A 152 -17.99 8.44 12.59
N ASN A 153 -18.90 9.18 13.23
CA ASN A 153 -18.85 9.40 14.67
C ASN A 153 -19.16 8.08 15.38
N SER A 154 -18.16 7.47 16.01
CA SER A 154 -18.23 6.11 16.57
C SER A 154 -19.18 5.95 17.78
N SER A 155 -19.88 7.00 18.21
CA SER A 155 -20.78 6.98 19.37
C SER A 155 -22.24 6.79 18.92
N PHE A 156 -22.56 5.62 18.38
CA PHE A 156 -23.95 5.29 18.09
C PHE A 156 -24.54 4.48 19.24
N ASP A 157 -25.70 4.95 19.73
CA ASP A 157 -26.49 4.20 20.69
C ASP A 157 -27.15 3.01 19.97
N ASN A 158 -27.33 1.89 20.68
CA ASN A 158 -28.01 0.73 20.12
C ASN A 158 -29.47 1.05 19.75
N GLU A 159 -30.06 2.07 20.38
CA GLU A 159 -31.41 2.53 20.10
C GLU A 159 -31.57 3.07 18.67
N GLU A 160 -30.60 3.83 18.15
CA GLU A 160 -30.64 4.36 16.78
C GLU A 160 -30.56 3.22 15.74
N VAL A 161 -29.78 2.16 16.03
CA VAL A 161 -29.71 0.98 15.15
C VAL A 161 -31.06 0.26 15.07
N VAL A 162 -31.78 0.17 16.19
CA VAL A 162 -33.12 -0.44 16.24
C VAL A 162 -34.13 0.41 15.47
N GLU A 163 -34.15 1.73 15.68
CA GLU A 163 -35.05 2.65 14.98
C GLU A 163 -34.83 2.62 13.46
N ILE A 164 -33.57 2.69 13.03
CA ILE A 164 -33.21 2.57 11.61
C ILE A 164 -33.76 1.25 11.06
N ASN A 165 -33.51 0.14 11.75
CA ASN A 165 -33.94 -1.20 11.31
C ASN A 165 -35.48 -1.32 11.21
N GLU A 166 -36.21 -0.79 12.19
CA GLU A 166 -37.67 -0.75 12.12
C GLU A 166 -38.14 0.10 10.93
N SER A 167 -37.52 1.27 10.68
CA SER A 167 -37.85 2.10 9.53
C SER A 167 -37.64 1.37 8.20
N TRP A 168 -36.55 0.60 8.07
CA TRP A 168 -36.28 -0.22 6.89
C TRP A 168 -37.34 -1.31 6.73
N ARG A 169 -37.70 -1.99 7.82
CA ARG A 169 -38.73 -3.03 7.81
C ARG A 169 -40.09 -2.50 7.37
N TYR A 170 -40.50 -1.33 7.87
CA TYR A 170 -41.77 -0.70 7.46
C TYR A 170 -41.75 -0.30 5.98
N ARG A 171 -40.61 0.20 5.48
CA ARG A 171 -40.46 0.58 4.07
C ARG A 171 -40.64 -0.61 3.12
N TYR A 172 -40.31 -1.84 3.55
CA TYR A 172 -40.44 -3.03 2.72
C TYR A 172 -41.88 -3.54 2.49
N ASP A 173 -42.83 -3.19 3.35
CA ASP A 173 -44.16 -3.82 3.35
C ASP A 173 -45.25 -3.00 2.62
N GLY A 174 -45.00 -1.73 2.27
CA GLY A 174 -46.09 -0.80 1.88
C GLY A 174 -45.93 0.04 0.61
N ASP A 175 -44.72 0.18 0.03
CA ASP A 175 -44.45 1.20 -0.99
C ASP A 175 -44.09 0.62 -2.38
N ASP A 176 -44.23 1.46 -3.41
CA ASP A 176 -43.75 1.19 -4.77
C ASP A 176 -42.22 1.00 -4.77
N ASP A 177 -41.76 -0.23 -5.06
CA ASP A 177 -40.35 -0.64 -5.15
C ASP A 177 -39.52 0.38 -5.96
N VAL A 178 -40.10 0.98 -7.01
CA VAL A 178 -39.43 1.94 -7.89
C VAL A 178 -39.20 3.28 -7.18
N LYS A 179 -40.18 3.75 -6.40
CA LYS A 179 -40.08 5.01 -5.65
C LYS A 179 -39.03 4.91 -4.54
N ILE A 180 -39.06 3.84 -3.76
CA ILE A 180 -38.04 3.56 -2.73
C ILE A 180 -36.65 3.50 -3.36
N PHE A 181 -36.56 2.81 -4.51
CA PHE A 181 -35.32 2.72 -5.27
C PHE A 181 -34.83 4.09 -5.75
N LYS A 182 -35.72 4.99 -6.21
CA LYS A 182 -35.36 6.36 -6.60
C LYS A 182 -34.87 7.19 -5.40
N GLU A 183 -35.55 7.11 -4.26
CA GLU A 183 -35.24 7.91 -3.05
C GLU A 183 -33.95 7.49 -2.35
N LEU A 184 -33.74 6.18 -2.17
CA LEU A 184 -32.56 5.65 -1.51
C LEU A 184 -31.27 5.88 -2.30
N HIS A 185 -31.38 6.11 -3.62
CA HIS A 185 -30.23 6.03 -4.52
C HIS A 185 -30.07 7.23 -5.44
N GLN A 186 -30.59 8.38 -5.01
CA GLN A 186 -30.26 9.65 -5.61
C GLN A 186 -28.74 9.76 -5.77
N LYS A 187 -28.30 10.12 -6.98
CA LYS A 187 -26.88 10.18 -7.40
C LYS A 187 -25.99 10.70 -6.27
N SER A 188 -25.18 9.81 -5.71
CA SER A 188 -24.22 10.13 -4.66
C SER A 188 -22.80 10.06 -5.21
N ASP A 189 -21.92 10.90 -4.64
CA ASP A 189 -20.48 10.87 -4.92
C ASP A 189 -19.75 9.75 -4.14
N CYS A 190 -20.54 8.83 -3.57
CA CYS A 190 -20.11 7.73 -2.72
C CYS A 190 -19.66 6.50 -3.50
N PHE A 191 -19.09 5.54 -2.76
CA PHE A 191 -18.84 4.22 -3.30
C PHE A 191 -20.13 3.51 -3.67
N SER A 192 -20.08 2.81 -4.79
CA SER A 192 -21.15 1.93 -5.26
C SER A 192 -20.81 0.50 -4.84
N LEU A 193 -21.65 -0.11 -4.00
CA LEU A 193 -21.46 -1.43 -3.43
C LEU A 193 -22.14 -2.49 -4.31
N LEU A 194 -21.47 -2.83 -5.40
CA LEU A 194 -21.96 -3.80 -6.37
C LEU A 194 -21.89 -5.22 -5.79
N SER A 195 -22.82 -6.07 -6.21
CA SER A 195 -22.80 -7.50 -5.93
C SER A 195 -23.60 -8.25 -6.99
N TYR A 196 -23.48 -9.57 -7.04
CA TYR A 196 -24.28 -10.36 -7.97
C TYR A 196 -25.75 -10.43 -7.53
N LYS A 197 -26.65 -10.44 -8.52
CA LYS A 197 -28.07 -10.66 -8.33
C LYS A 197 -28.37 -12.17 -8.27
N MET A 198 -29.12 -12.59 -7.25
CA MET A 198 -29.38 -14.00 -6.92
C MET A 198 -30.69 -14.56 -7.49
N VAL A 199 -31.75 -13.76 -7.58
CA VAL A 199 -33.12 -14.29 -7.80
C VAL A 199 -33.84 -13.59 -8.95
N MET A 200 -34.55 -14.39 -9.76
CA MET A 200 -35.45 -13.93 -10.84
C MET A 200 -36.74 -13.37 -10.23
N LYS A 201 -36.66 -12.21 -9.58
CA LYS A 201 -37.82 -11.42 -9.17
C LYS A 201 -37.76 -10.05 -9.86
N LYS A 202 -38.81 -9.24 -9.69
CA LYS A 202 -38.88 -7.84 -10.16
C LYS A 202 -37.53 -7.14 -9.98
N VAL A 203 -37.15 -6.34 -10.97
CA VAL A 203 -35.78 -5.83 -11.13
C VAL A 203 -35.28 -5.10 -9.89
N PHE A 204 -36.16 -4.33 -9.25
CA PHE A 204 -35.87 -3.41 -8.16
C PHE A 204 -36.09 -3.97 -6.74
N ARG A 205 -36.44 -5.25 -6.61
CA ARG A 205 -36.64 -5.82 -5.28
C ARG A 205 -35.30 -6.03 -4.58
N GLU A 206 -35.07 -5.29 -3.51
CA GLU A 206 -33.76 -5.17 -2.88
C GLU A 206 -33.17 -6.51 -2.38
N ASN A 207 -34.03 -7.36 -1.82
CA ASN A 207 -33.68 -8.72 -1.36
C ASN A 207 -33.18 -9.68 -2.46
N THR A 208 -33.06 -9.22 -3.71
CA THR A 208 -32.49 -10.00 -4.81
C THR A 208 -30.99 -9.86 -4.94
N PHE A 209 -30.38 -8.82 -4.37
CA PHE A 209 -28.93 -8.59 -4.45
C PHE A 209 -28.21 -9.23 -3.27
N PHE A 210 -27.04 -9.81 -3.54
CA PHE A 210 -26.26 -10.53 -2.54
C PHE A 210 -25.86 -9.67 -1.34
N ILE A 211 -25.49 -8.41 -1.57
CA ILE A 211 -25.10 -7.46 -0.50
C ILE A 211 -26.21 -7.26 0.53
N ILE A 212 -27.48 -7.33 0.13
CA ILE A 212 -28.63 -7.14 1.02
C ILE A 212 -28.91 -8.39 1.84
N LYS A 213 -28.74 -9.57 1.24
CA LYS A 213 -28.77 -10.82 2.00
C LYS A 213 -27.61 -10.90 2.99
N LEU A 214 -26.43 -10.44 2.58
CA LEU A 214 -25.27 -10.31 3.45
C LEU A 214 -25.61 -9.39 4.64
N PHE A 215 -26.20 -8.23 4.36
CA PHE A 215 -26.66 -7.29 5.38
C PHE A 215 -27.64 -7.92 6.37
N GLN A 216 -28.69 -8.58 5.89
CA GLN A 216 -29.66 -9.29 6.74
C GLN A 216 -28.99 -10.34 7.62
N HIS A 217 -28.03 -11.08 7.06
CA HIS A 217 -27.29 -12.09 7.79
C HIS A 217 -26.36 -11.47 8.84
N LEU A 218 -25.66 -10.39 8.50
CA LEU A 218 -24.75 -9.71 9.42
C LEU A 218 -25.52 -9.12 10.61
N PHE A 219 -26.69 -8.55 10.36
CA PHE A 219 -27.55 -7.96 11.38
C PHE A 219 -27.90 -8.95 12.51
N VAL A 220 -28.28 -10.19 12.15
CA VAL A 220 -28.64 -11.24 13.13
C VAL A 220 -27.49 -11.56 14.09
N ASN A 221 -26.24 -11.43 13.65
CA ASN A 221 -25.08 -11.86 14.42
C ASN A 221 -24.58 -10.83 15.42
N ASN A 222 -25.19 -9.64 15.50
CA ASN A 222 -24.90 -8.56 16.46
C ASN A 222 -23.41 -8.23 16.66
N SER A 223 -22.56 -8.55 15.67
CA SER A 223 -21.12 -8.31 15.75
C SER A 223 -20.83 -6.83 15.52
N GLN A 224 -19.74 -6.30 16.11
CA GLN A 224 -19.36 -4.89 15.91
C GLN A 224 -19.18 -4.55 14.42
N ALA A 225 -18.52 -5.44 13.66
CA ALA A 225 -18.35 -5.28 12.21
C ALA A 225 -19.69 -5.28 11.46
N SER A 226 -20.66 -6.10 11.92
CA SER A 226 -22.02 -6.08 11.38
C SER A 226 -22.71 -4.74 11.63
N LYS A 227 -22.57 -4.18 12.84
CA LYS A 227 -23.15 -2.88 13.18
C LYS A 227 -22.53 -1.75 12.36
N GLU A 228 -21.19 -1.74 12.25
CA GLU A 228 -20.47 -0.76 11.43
C GLU A 228 -20.90 -0.86 9.95
N PHE A 229 -21.01 -2.07 9.41
CA PHE A 229 -21.47 -2.28 8.04
C PHE A 229 -22.95 -1.88 7.85
N PHE A 230 -23.81 -2.19 8.83
CA PHE A 230 -25.22 -1.79 8.81
C PHE A 230 -25.36 -0.28 8.77
N LEU A 231 -24.62 0.42 9.63
CA LEU A 231 -24.64 1.88 9.70
C LEU A 231 -24.04 2.52 8.44
N MET A 232 -22.99 1.92 7.88
CA MET A 232 -22.47 2.33 6.57
C MET A 232 -23.58 2.30 5.51
N TYR A 233 -24.33 1.20 5.45
CA TYR A 233 -25.40 0.99 4.48
C TYR A 233 -26.59 1.93 4.69
N SER A 234 -26.97 2.20 5.95
CA SER A 234 -28.16 2.99 6.25
C SER A 234 -27.93 4.51 6.18
N GLN A 235 -26.76 4.99 6.61
CA GLN A 235 -26.49 6.43 6.74
C GLN A 235 -25.93 7.05 5.46
N ASN A 236 -25.14 6.29 4.71
CA ASN A 236 -24.61 6.79 3.45
C ASN A 236 -25.59 6.44 2.32
N LYS A 237 -25.87 7.41 1.45
CA LYS A 237 -26.59 7.18 0.19
C LYS A 237 -25.71 6.35 -0.77
N MET A 238 -25.41 5.11 -0.44
CA MET A 238 -24.59 4.22 -1.27
C MET A 238 -25.48 3.50 -2.28
N ARG A 239 -24.99 3.39 -3.51
CA ARG A 239 -25.69 2.68 -4.58
C ARG A 239 -25.23 1.22 -4.64
N TRP A 240 -26.15 0.25 -4.62
CA TRP A 240 -25.79 -1.18 -4.59
C TRP A 240 -26.18 -1.97 -5.85
N TYR A 241 -26.44 -1.25 -6.94
CA TYR A 241 -26.76 -1.80 -8.26
C TYR A 241 -26.01 -1.01 -9.35
N PRO A 242 -25.93 -1.48 -10.60
CA PRO A 242 -25.12 -0.84 -11.65
C PRO A 242 -25.71 0.46 -12.22
N LYS A 243 -24.88 1.39 -12.73
CA LYS A 243 -25.33 2.72 -13.19
C LYS A 243 -26.32 2.61 -14.33
N LYS A 244 -26.08 1.69 -15.26
CA LYS A 244 -26.97 1.44 -16.39
C LYS A 244 -28.39 1.06 -15.98
N LEU A 245 -28.54 0.42 -14.80
CA LEU A 245 -29.86 0.11 -14.27
C LEU A 245 -30.56 1.37 -13.73
N TRP A 246 -29.81 2.34 -13.19
CA TRP A 246 -30.34 3.65 -12.79
C TRP A 246 -30.91 4.42 -13.98
N ASP A 247 -30.16 4.46 -15.07
CA ASP A 247 -30.51 5.26 -16.26
C ASP A 247 -31.85 4.78 -16.83
N LEU A 248 -32.07 3.46 -16.87
CA LEU A 248 -33.33 2.84 -17.28
C LEU A 248 -34.54 3.22 -16.40
N VAL A 249 -34.32 3.44 -15.10
CA VAL A 249 -35.38 3.85 -14.15
C VAL A 249 -35.78 5.31 -14.32
N ASN A 250 -34.84 6.16 -14.72
CA ASN A 250 -35.11 7.59 -14.89
C ASN A 250 -35.81 7.92 -16.20
N ASP A 251 -35.57 7.13 -17.25
CA ASP A 251 -36.17 7.38 -18.56
C ASP A 251 -37.66 6.96 -18.64
N ASP A 252 -38.26 6.54 -17.51
CA ASP A 252 -39.62 5.96 -17.40
C ASP A 252 -39.88 4.82 -18.42
N MET A 253 -38.82 4.25 -19.01
CA MET A 253 -38.89 3.24 -20.07
C MET A 253 -39.11 1.83 -19.53
N VAL A 254 -38.79 1.59 -18.26
CA VAL A 254 -38.98 0.28 -17.65
C VAL A 254 -40.39 0.21 -17.07
N ASN A 255 -41.29 -0.44 -17.82
CA ASN A 255 -42.53 -0.96 -17.23
C ASN A 255 -42.15 -1.88 -16.06
N GLU A 256 -42.83 -1.78 -14.92
CA GLU A 256 -42.61 -2.64 -13.73
C GLU A 256 -42.58 -4.15 -14.04
N ASN A 257 -43.15 -4.55 -15.18
CA ASN A 257 -43.28 -5.92 -15.65
C ASN A 257 -42.14 -6.37 -16.57
N GLU A 258 -41.25 -5.49 -17.03
CA GLU A 258 -40.14 -5.89 -17.89
C GLU A 258 -39.09 -6.65 -17.08
N THR A 259 -38.78 -7.87 -17.55
CA THR A 259 -37.84 -8.76 -16.87
C THR A 259 -36.46 -8.62 -17.51
N ILE A 260 -35.63 -7.78 -16.90
CA ILE A 260 -34.20 -7.74 -17.25
C ILE A 260 -33.55 -9.03 -16.73
N SER A 261 -32.84 -9.75 -17.59
CA SER A 261 -32.17 -10.98 -17.21
C SER A 261 -31.10 -10.74 -16.14
N ILE A 262 -30.96 -11.67 -15.19
CA ILE A 262 -29.95 -11.60 -14.13
C ILE A 262 -28.54 -11.47 -14.71
N SER A 263 -28.24 -12.24 -15.75
CA SER A 263 -26.95 -12.20 -16.44
C SER A 263 -26.64 -10.79 -16.93
N LYS A 264 -27.64 -10.06 -17.45
CA LYS A 264 -27.46 -8.70 -17.93
C LYS A 264 -27.16 -7.69 -16.82
N ILE A 265 -27.82 -7.82 -15.68
CA ILE A 265 -27.56 -6.96 -14.51
C ILE A 265 -26.15 -7.23 -13.96
N ASN A 266 -25.76 -8.50 -13.86
CA ASN A 266 -24.42 -8.88 -13.42
C ASN A 266 -23.35 -8.40 -14.41
N GLU A 267 -23.61 -8.49 -15.72
CA GLU A 267 -22.76 -7.91 -16.78
C GLU A 267 -22.53 -6.41 -16.53
N TRP A 268 -23.58 -5.65 -16.24
CA TRP A 268 -23.44 -4.22 -15.95
C TRP A 268 -22.67 -3.94 -14.65
N ALA A 269 -22.83 -4.77 -13.63
CA ALA A 269 -22.07 -4.64 -12.38
C ALA A 269 -20.58 -4.83 -12.62
N ILE A 270 -20.20 -5.87 -13.38
CA ILE A 270 -18.80 -6.11 -13.74
C ILE A 270 -18.28 -5.01 -14.64
N GLU A 271 -19.05 -4.58 -15.65
CA GLU A 271 -18.65 -3.49 -16.54
C GLU A 271 -18.33 -2.19 -15.76
N GLU A 272 -19.17 -1.84 -14.80
CA GLU A 272 -18.93 -0.67 -13.95
C GLU A 272 -17.72 -0.84 -13.03
N LEU A 273 -17.50 -2.04 -12.48
CA LEU A 273 -16.29 -2.33 -11.73
C LEU A 273 -15.03 -2.11 -12.59
N LEU A 274 -15.08 -2.54 -13.87
CA LEU A 274 -13.97 -2.40 -14.82
C LEU A 274 -13.72 -0.97 -15.28
N ASP A 275 -14.68 -0.05 -15.09
CA ASP A 275 -14.47 1.38 -15.32
C ASP A 275 -13.55 2.03 -14.27
N CYS A 276 -13.23 1.32 -13.18
CA CYS A 276 -12.39 1.80 -12.06
C CYS A 276 -12.85 3.14 -11.46
N GLY A 277 -14.16 3.40 -11.51
CA GLY A 277 -14.79 4.47 -10.73
C GLY A 277 -14.89 4.09 -9.25
N LYS A 278 -15.56 4.92 -8.43
CA LYS A 278 -15.87 4.63 -7.02
C LYS A 278 -16.87 3.47 -6.89
N SER A 279 -16.45 2.27 -7.25
CA SER A 279 -17.26 1.06 -7.26
C SER A 279 -16.46 -0.08 -6.63
N VAL A 280 -17.15 -0.87 -5.84
CA VAL A 280 -16.62 -1.98 -5.07
C VAL A 280 -17.54 -3.15 -5.29
N TYR A 281 -17.00 -4.33 -5.57
CA TYR A 281 -17.79 -5.53 -5.83
C TYR A 281 -17.63 -6.53 -4.68
N PHE A 282 -18.71 -6.82 -3.98
CA PHE A 282 -18.77 -7.74 -2.85
C PHE A 282 -19.17 -9.15 -3.30
N THR A 283 -18.45 -10.15 -2.80
CA THR A 283 -18.76 -11.57 -3.02
C THR A 283 -18.16 -12.44 -1.92
N GLU A 284 -18.38 -13.75 -1.97
CA GLU A 284 -17.72 -14.71 -1.07
C GLU A 284 -16.21 -14.77 -1.35
N SER A 285 -15.38 -14.91 -0.32
CA SER A 285 -13.90 -14.91 -0.44
C SER A 285 -13.37 -16.01 -1.37
N GLU A 286 -14.05 -17.15 -1.46
CA GLU A 286 -13.67 -18.24 -2.37
C GLU A 286 -13.87 -17.81 -3.83
N VAL A 287 -15.06 -17.31 -4.17
CA VAL A 287 -15.39 -16.78 -5.51
C VAL A 287 -14.49 -15.60 -5.85
N PHE A 288 -14.16 -14.78 -4.86
CA PHE A 288 -13.26 -13.64 -4.98
C PHE A 288 -11.87 -14.05 -5.50
N THR A 289 -11.26 -15.10 -4.94
CA THR A 289 -9.89 -15.49 -5.35
C THR A 289 -9.83 -15.92 -6.81
N LEU A 290 -10.85 -16.64 -7.26
CA LEU A 290 -11.02 -17.05 -8.66
C LEU A 290 -11.27 -15.84 -9.56
N LEU A 291 -12.16 -14.95 -9.16
CA LEU A 291 -12.47 -13.72 -9.90
C LEU A 291 -11.24 -12.82 -10.06
N LYS A 292 -10.46 -12.66 -8.98
CA LYS A 292 -9.21 -11.90 -9.00
C LYS A 292 -8.19 -12.53 -9.96
N GLN A 293 -7.96 -13.83 -9.86
CA GLN A 293 -7.04 -14.54 -10.77
C GLN A 293 -7.46 -14.38 -12.23
N TYR A 294 -8.77 -14.49 -12.50
CA TYR A 294 -9.33 -14.27 -13.82
C TYR A 294 -9.08 -12.84 -14.31
N PHE A 295 -9.36 -11.83 -13.50
CA PHE A 295 -9.13 -10.44 -13.86
C PHE A 295 -7.65 -10.12 -14.06
N GLU A 296 -6.75 -10.59 -13.19
CA GLU A 296 -5.31 -10.37 -13.34
C GLU A 296 -4.76 -11.01 -14.61
N LYS A 297 -5.30 -12.17 -15.01
CA LYS A 297 -4.94 -12.87 -16.25
C LYS A 297 -5.43 -12.13 -17.50
N ASN A 298 -6.68 -11.67 -17.51
CA ASN A 298 -7.32 -11.11 -18.70
C ASN A 298 -7.17 -9.58 -18.82
N LEU A 299 -6.92 -8.89 -17.70
CA LEU A 299 -6.83 -7.44 -17.61
C LEU A 299 -5.53 -7.05 -16.88
N PRO A 300 -4.35 -7.38 -17.43
CA PRO A 300 -3.08 -7.13 -16.74
C PRO A 300 -2.88 -5.65 -16.43
N ASN A 301 -3.50 -4.74 -17.20
CA ASN A 301 -3.34 -3.29 -17.06
C ASN A 301 -4.10 -2.68 -15.89
N ILE A 302 -5.10 -3.38 -15.36
CA ILE A 302 -5.91 -2.92 -14.25
C ILE A 302 -5.39 -3.62 -12.99
N ASN A 303 -4.97 -2.83 -12.01
CA ASN A 303 -4.60 -3.37 -10.71
C ASN A 303 -5.86 -3.44 -9.85
N PHE A 304 -6.25 -4.65 -9.47
CA PHE A 304 -7.36 -4.86 -8.56
C PHE A 304 -6.85 -4.95 -7.12
N TYR A 305 -7.54 -4.24 -6.24
CA TYR A 305 -7.29 -4.18 -4.82
C TYR A 305 -8.32 -4.99 -4.06
N VAL A 306 -7.87 -5.62 -2.98
CA VAL A 306 -8.65 -6.54 -2.16
C VAL A 306 -8.83 -5.93 -0.79
N GLY A 307 -10.03 -6.01 -0.23
CA GLY A 307 -10.23 -5.72 1.19
C GLY A 307 -9.34 -6.63 2.06
N LYS A 308 -8.58 -6.03 2.98
CA LYS A 308 -7.82 -6.76 4.02
C LYS A 308 -8.75 -7.30 5.11
N GLU A 309 -9.85 -6.59 5.37
CA GLU A 309 -10.83 -6.97 6.37
C GLU A 309 -11.84 -7.95 5.77
N LEU A 310 -11.84 -9.18 6.28
CA LEU A 310 -12.85 -10.17 5.95
C LEU A 310 -14.12 -9.85 6.74
N LEU A 311 -15.22 -9.65 6.03
CA LEU A 311 -16.53 -9.49 6.64
C LEU A 311 -16.99 -10.85 7.19
N SER A 312 -17.15 -10.88 8.52
CA SER A 312 -17.65 -11.94 9.40
C SER A 312 -17.62 -13.38 8.83
N PRO A 313 -16.72 -14.26 9.30
CA PRO A 313 -16.75 -15.69 8.99
C PRO A 313 -17.93 -16.35 9.70
N ASN A 314 -19.12 -16.24 9.13
CA ASN A 314 -20.24 -16.99 9.65
C ASN A 314 -20.03 -18.45 9.31
N SER A 315 -19.85 -19.23 10.35
CA SER A 315 -19.82 -20.66 10.30
C SER A 315 -21.26 -21.14 10.08
N ILE A 316 -21.55 -21.65 8.90
CA ILE A 316 -22.77 -22.42 8.67
C ILE A 316 -22.58 -23.73 9.41
N TYR A 317 -23.45 -23.98 10.39
CA TYR A 317 -23.47 -25.25 11.11
C TYR A 317 -24.60 -26.12 10.58
N LEU A 318 -24.29 -27.38 10.29
CA LEU A 318 -25.30 -28.40 10.04
C LEU A 318 -25.73 -28.97 11.39
N ASN A 319 -26.94 -28.64 11.83
CA ASN A 319 -27.53 -29.20 13.04
C ASN A 319 -28.29 -30.46 12.68
N LEU A 320 -27.79 -31.62 13.11
CA LEU A 320 -28.47 -32.89 12.89
C LEU A 320 -28.98 -33.45 14.22
N TYR A 321 -30.25 -33.85 14.21
CA TYR A 321 -30.85 -34.65 15.26
C TYR A 321 -30.44 -36.10 15.04
N ILE A 322 -29.51 -36.58 15.86
CA ILE A 322 -28.91 -37.89 15.67
C ILE A 322 -28.89 -38.61 17.01
N SER A 323 -29.29 -39.89 17.00
CA SER A 323 -29.07 -40.78 18.14
C SER A 323 -27.60 -40.81 18.54
N LYS A 324 -27.32 -40.82 19.85
CA LYS A 324 -25.97 -40.86 20.44
C LYS A 324 -25.08 -41.97 19.86
N TYR A 325 -25.68 -43.05 19.35
CA TYR A 325 -24.99 -44.23 18.83
C TYR A 325 -24.83 -44.25 17.30
N SER A 326 -25.31 -43.24 16.58
CA SER A 326 -25.20 -43.23 15.11
C SER A 326 -23.77 -43.00 14.63
N LYS A 327 -23.38 -43.71 13.57
CA LYS A 327 -22.11 -43.51 12.86
C LYS A 327 -22.16 -42.36 11.82
N VAL A 328 -23.36 -41.85 11.51
CA VAL A 328 -23.59 -40.78 10.52
C VAL A 328 -22.71 -39.54 10.75
N PRO A 329 -22.52 -39.03 11.99
CA PRO A 329 -21.57 -37.95 12.29
C PRO A 329 -20.17 -38.13 11.70
N LYS A 330 -19.61 -39.35 11.82
CA LYS A 330 -18.24 -39.63 11.39
C LYS A 330 -18.14 -39.69 9.87
N LEU A 331 -19.14 -40.31 9.24
CA LEU A 331 -19.21 -40.38 7.77
C LEU A 331 -19.40 -39.00 7.16
N LEU A 332 -20.30 -38.18 7.73
CA LEU A 332 -20.54 -36.83 7.25
C LEU A 332 -19.29 -35.95 7.39
N ASN A 333 -18.57 -36.03 8.52
CA ASN A 333 -17.33 -35.29 8.70
C ASN A 333 -16.29 -35.67 7.65
N SER A 334 -16.14 -36.97 7.36
CA SER A 334 -15.24 -37.47 6.32
C SER A 334 -15.62 -36.99 4.92
N VAL A 335 -16.92 -36.91 4.60
CA VAL A 335 -17.39 -36.38 3.31
C VAL A 335 -17.16 -34.87 3.21
N MET A 336 -17.37 -34.10 4.29
CA MET A 336 -17.10 -32.66 4.28
C MET A 336 -15.61 -32.36 4.13
N GLU A 337 -14.75 -33.09 4.85
CA GLU A 337 -13.29 -32.96 4.75
C GLU A 337 -12.76 -33.33 3.35
N SER A 338 -13.47 -34.20 2.62
CA SER A 338 -13.10 -34.58 1.25
C SER A 338 -13.37 -33.51 0.19
N ASN A 339 -14.01 -32.37 0.55
CA ASN A 339 -14.42 -31.29 -0.35
C ASN A 339 -15.31 -31.70 -1.56
N LEU A 340 -15.83 -32.94 -1.59
CA LEU A 340 -16.68 -33.44 -2.68
C LEU A 340 -18.00 -32.65 -2.85
N VAL A 341 -18.45 -31.94 -1.81
CA VAL A 341 -19.69 -31.15 -1.81
C VAL A 341 -19.48 -29.72 -2.36
N GLY A 342 -18.23 -29.32 -2.65
CA GLY A 342 -17.89 -27.97 -3.12
C GLY A 342 -18.34 -27.62 -4.55
N ASN A 343 -19.01 -28.51 -5.27
CA ASN A 343 -19.24 -28.36 -6.72
C ASN A 343 -20.20 -27.20 -7.11
N LYS A 344 -20.85 -26.56 -6.14
CA LYS A 344 -21.77 -25.43 -6.38
C LYS A 344 -21.04 -24.16 -6.81
N TYR A 345 -19.83 -23.90 -6.30
CA TYR A 345 -19.07 -22.68 -6.59
C TYR A 345 -18.63 -22.59 -8.05
N PHE A 346 -18.37 -23.74 -8.69
CA PHE A 346 -17.97 -23.77 -10.08
C PHE A 346 -19.03 -23.18 -11.01
N LYS A 347 -20.33 -23.34 -10.71
CA LYS A 347 -21.39 -22.75 -11.54
C LYS A 347 -21.42 -21.22 -11.46
N GLU A 348 -21.22 -20.65 -10.27
CA GLU A 348 -21.18 -19.20 -10.10
C GLU A 348 -19.95 -18.60 -10.79
N VAL A 349 -18.81 -19.27 -10.67
CA VAL A 349 -17.56 -18.86 -11.32
C VAL A 349 -17.70 -18.95 -12.83
N GLU A 350 -18.24 -20.05 -13.36
CA GLU A 350 -18.47 -20.26 -14.80
C GLU A 350 -19.38 -19.16 -15.39
N ILE A 351 -20.45 -18.78 -14.69
CA ILE A 351 -21.32 -17.67 -15.10
C ILE A 351 -20.52 -16.35 -15.15
N ILE A 352 -19.68 -16.08 -14.15
CA ILE A 352 -18.87 -14.85 -14.13
C ILE A 352 -17.80 -14.87 -15.23
N GLU A 353 -17.16 -16.02 -15.46
CA GLU A 353 -16.17 -16.19 -16.54
C GLU A 353 -16.79 -15.96 -17.92
N GLU A 354 -17.99 -16.49 -18.16
CA GLU A 354 -18.74 -16.30 -19.40
C GLU A 354 -19.11 -14.82 -19.59
N ILE A 355 -19.70 -14.19 -18.57
CA ILE A 355 -20.04 -12.76 -18.59
C ILE A 355 -18.79 -11.92 -18.88
N THR A 356 -17.67 -12.21 -18.21
CA THR A 356 -16.46 -11.40 -18.36
C THR A 356 -15.79 -11.63 -19.72
N LYS A 357 -15.84 -12.85 -20.25
CA LYS A 357 -15.35 -13.15 -21.59
C LYS A 357 -16.13 -12.37 -22.64
N ASN A 358 -17.46 -12.38 -22.55
CA ASN A 358 -18.34 -11.62 -23.45
C ASN A 358 -18.07 -10.10 -23.35
N LEU A 359 -17.86 -9.58 -22.14
CA LEU A 359 -17.47 -8.18 -21.92
C LEU A 359 -16.11 -7.84 -22.54
N PHE A 360 -15.13 -8.73 -22.42
CA PHE A 360 -13.81 -8.52 -22.96
C PHE A 360 -13.82 -8.51 -24.49
N GLU A 361 -14.51 -9.46 -25.11
CA GLU A 361 -14.67 -9.51 -26.57
C GLU A 361 -15.36 -8.25 -27.09
N LYS A 362 -16.40 -7.78 -26.40
CA LYS A 362 -17.12 -6.54 -26.73
C LYS A 362 -16.25 -5.28 -26.60
N ASN A 363 -15.37 -5.23 -25.60
CA ASN A 363 -14.60 -4.03 -25.25
C ASN A 363 -13.09 -4.15 -25.54
N ARG A 364 -12.67 -5.11 -26.35
CA ARG A 364 -11.25 -5.43 -26.61
C ARG A 364 -10.41 -4.21 -26.99
N THR A 365 -10.95 -3.33 -27.85
CA THR A 365 -10.27 -2.11 -28.31
C THR A 365 -10.00 -1.11 -27.19
N ARG A 366 -10.78 -1.13 -26.10
CA ARG A 366 -10.59 -0.28 -24.92
C ARG A 366 -9.43 -0.78 -24.07
N TYR A 367 -9.30 -2.10 -23.91
CA TYR A 367 -8.29 -2.69 -23.03
C TYR A 367 -6.91 -2.86 -23.69
N ASP A 368 -6.85 -3.11 -25.00
CA ASP A 368 -5.60 -3.31 -25.74
C ASP A 368 -4.75 -2.02 -25.88
N LYS A 369 -5.35 -0.83 -25.71
CA LYS A 369 -4.65 0.45 -25.85
C LYS A 369 -3.70 0.78 -24.69
N ILE A 370 -3.83 0.11 -23.56
CA ILE A 370 -3.06 0.42 -22.35
C ILE A 370 -1.79 -0.45 -22.36
N LYS A 371 -0.69 0.02 -22.94
CA LYS A 371 0.60 -0.70 -22.81
C LYS A 371 1.28 -0.29 -21.50
N LYS A 372 1.57 -1.24 -20.62
CA LYS A 372 2.38 -0.97 -19.42
C LYS A 372 3.77 -0.46 -19.84
N PRO A 373 4.23 0.69 -19.34
CA PRO A 373 5.61 1.11 -19.54
C PRO A 373 6.55 0.10 -18.87
N LYS A 374 7.61 -0.30 -19.60
CA LYS A 374 8.63 -1.21 -19.07
C LYS A 374 9.41 -0.46 -17.98
N ARG A 375 9.36 -0.94 -16.74
CA ARG A 375 10.12 -0.35 -15.63
C ARG A 375 11.62 -0.52 -15.91
N LEU A 376 12.36 0.58 -15.97
CA LEU A 376 13.83 0.57 -16.00
C LEU A 376 14.33 0.45 -14.55
N PRO A 377 15.08 -0.61 -14.19
CA PRO A 377 15.66 -0.71 -12.85
C PRO A 377 16.83 0.29 -12.72
N LEU A 378 16.63 1.39 -12.00
CA LEU A 378 17.66 2.39 -11.71
C LEU A 378 18.50 2.07 -10.45
N GLU A 379 18.17 1.00 -9.72
CA GLU A 379 18.75 0.70 -8.40
C GLU A 379 20.28 0.48 -8.43
N SER A 380 20.85 0.04 -9.55
CA SER A 380 22.28 -0.25 -9.67
C SER A 380 23.18 0.99 -9.80
N SER A 381 22.68 2.12 -10.31
CA SER A 381 23.53 3.28 -10.61
C SER A 381 23.90 4.08 -9.36
N LEU A 382 22.96 4.26 -8.43
CA LEU A 382 23.17 4.99 -7.17
C LEU A 382 24.25 4.37 -6.28
N LEU A 383 24.23 3.04 -6.14
CA LEU A 383 25.20 2.32 -5.30
C LEU A 383 26.65 2.58 -5.74
N THR A 384 26.85 2.83 -7.02
CA THR A 384 28.17 3.06 -7.61
C THR A 384 28.70 4.44 -7.20
N VAL A 385 27.84 5.46 -7.15
CA VAL A 385 28.17 6.80 -6.65
C VAL A 385 28.60 6.76 -5.18
N PHE A 386 27.83 6.10 -4.32
CA PHE A 386 28.16 6.00 -2.89
C PHE A 386 29.49 5.28 -2.64
N ARG A 387 29.83 4.28 -3.46
CA ARG A 387 31.14 3.59 -3.37
C ARG A 387 32.29 4.51 -3.74
N ILE A 388 32.18 5.26 -4.84
CA ILE A 388 33.21 6.21 -5.26
C ILE A 388 33.41 7.28 -4.18
N PHE A 389 32.30 7.76 -3.60
CA PHE A 389 32.34 8.72 -2.52
C PHE A 389 33.05 8.19 -1.28
N ALA A 390 32.68 7.00 -0.79
CA ALA A 390 33.31 6.38 0.38
C ALA A 390 34.84 6.22 0.22
N ILE A 391 35.29 5.86 -1.00
CA ILE A 391 36.71 5.79 -1.33
C ILE A 391 37.36 7.18 -1.26
N SER A 392 36.74 8.20 -1.88
CA SER A 392 37.27 9.57 -1.88
C SER A 392 37.39 10.15 -0.47
N LEU A 393 36.38 9.94 0.38
CA LEU A 393 36.36 10.42 1.76
C LEU A 393 37.41 9.68 2.61
N GLY A 394 37.59 8.38 2.38
CA GLY A 394 38.68 7.61 2.97
C GLY A 394 40.07 8.18 2.63
N ILE A 395 40.29 8.58 1.37
CA ILE A 395 41.55 9.22 0.95
C ILE A 395 41.73 10.57 1.65
N SER A 396 40.70 11.41 1.72
CA SER A 396 40.75 12.71 2.40
C SER A 396 41.10 12.57 3.88
N ILE A 397 40.52 11.58 4.57
CA ILE A 397 40.82 11.29 5.98
C ILE A 397 42.30 10.90 6.14
N VAL A 398 42.82 10.02 5.27
CA VAL A 398 44.23 9.60 5.32
C VAL A 398 45.15 10.79 5.09
N CYS A 399 44.86 11.65 4.10
CA CYS A 399 45.62 12.88 3.86
C CYS A 399 45.64 13.79 5.09
N LEU A 400 44.49 13.97 5.74
CA LEU A 400 44.38 14.77 6.97
C LEU A 400 45.26 14.19 8.09
N PHE A 401 45.20 12.88 8.32
CA PHE A 401 46.06 12.24 9.32
C PHE A 401 47.55 12.37 9.01
N LEU A 402 47.95 12.27 7.73
CA LEU A 402 49.35 12.45 7.33
C LEU A 402 49.84 13.89 7.58
N GLU A 403 48.99 14.89 7.33
CA GLU A 403 49.32 16.30 7.55
C GLU A 403 49.40 16.63 9.04
N VAL A 404 48.43 16.18 9.83
CA VAL A 404 48.43 16.32 11.29
C VAL A 404 49.63 15.59 11.91
N GLY A 405 49.98 14.41 11.39
CA GLY A 405 51.11 13.60 11.84
C GLY A 405 52.48 14.28 11.68
N LYS A 406 52.62 15.21 10.72
CA LYS A 406 53.86 16.00 10.56
C LYS A 406 54.08 16.95 11.74
N HIS A 407 53.02 17.48 12.33
CA HIS A 407 53.07 18.46 13.41
C HIS A 407 52.98 17.87 14.81
N LEU A 408 52.59 16.60 14.94
CA LEU A 408 52.53 15.92 16.23
C LEU A 408 53.94 15.61 16.80
N PRO A 409 54.13 15.69 18.13
CA PRO A 409 55.36 15.25 18.81
C PRO A 409 55.70 13.80 18.43
N LYS A 410 57.00 13.46 18.39
CA LYS A 410 57.51 12.12 17.98
C LYS A 410 56.73 10.95 18.57
N VAL A 411 56.30 11.05 19.83
CA VAL A 411 55.55 10.01 20.56
C VAL A 411 54.22 9.66 19.88
N TYR A 412 53.48 10.65 19.38
CA TYR A 412 52.19 10.44 18.72
C TYR A 412 52.34 9.97 17.27
N ARG A 413 53.45 10.31 16.61
CA ARG A 413 53.76 9.87 15.25
C ARG A 413 53.93 8.35 15.16
N ASP A 414 54.58 7.74 16.16
CA ASP A 414 54.75 6.28 16.21
C ASP A 414 53.43 5.55 16.47
N TRP A 415 52.51 6.17 17.22
CA TRP A 415 51.18 5.61 17.47
C TRP A 415 50.31 5.63 16.22
N GLY A 416 50.31 6.74 15.46
CA GLY A 416 49.60 6.85 14.19
C GLY A 416 50.09 5.83 13.15
N ASN A 417 51.41 5.65 13.04
CA ASN A 417 51.99 4.65 12.13
C ASN A 417 51.60 3.20 12.49
N LYS A 418 51.45 2.89 13.78
CA LYS A 418 50.95 1.57 14.24
C LYS A 418 49.49 1.36 13.87
N ILE A 419 48.64 2.37 14.05
CA ILE A 419 47.21 2.28 13.68
C ILE A 419 47.07 2.11 12.16
N ILE A 420 47.78 2.90 11.35
CA ILE A 420 47.75 2.77 9.89
C ILE A 420 48.19 1.37 9.45
N LYS A 421 49.26 0.82 10.06
CA LYS A 421 49.68 -0.56 9.82
C LYS A 421 48.61 -1.58 10.22
N CYS A 422 47.94 -1.41 11.36
CA CYS A 422 46.84 -2.28 11.78
C CYS A 422 45.64 -2.24 10.82
N ILE A 423 45.21 -1.04 10.39
CA ILE A 423 44.09 -0.88 9.44
C ILE A 423 44.45 -1.51 8.08
N LEU A 424 45.65 -1.24 7.57
CA LEU A 424 46.16 -1.89 6.36
C LEU A 424 46.23 -3.40 6.52
N HIS A 425 46.59 -3.93 7.70
CA HIS A 425 46.67 -5.36 7.92
C HIS A 425 45.29 -6.02 8.00
N ALA A 426 44.29 -5.35 8.60
CA ALA A 426 42.92 -5.84 8.79
C ALA A 426 42.08 -5.89 7.50
N LEU A 427 42.47 -5.17 6.45
CA LEU A 427 41.77 -5.23 5.16
C LEU A 427 41.93 -6.61 4.48
N PRO A 428 40.84 -7.23 3.99
CA PRO A 428 40.90 -8.50 3.28
C PRO A 428 41.84 -8.42 2.07
N LYS A 429 42.59 -9.50 1.77
CA LYS A 429 43.57 -9.54 0.64
C LYS A 429 42.99 -9.05 -0.69
N ARG A 430 41.70 -9.32 -0.95
CA ARG A 430 40.99 -8.90 -2.16
C ARG A 430 40.82 -7.38 -2.26
N TRP A 431 40.63 -6.69 -1.14
CA TRP A 431 40.52 -5.23 -1.06
C TRP A 431 41.89 -4.55 -1.09
N LYS A 432 42.96 -5.19 -0.59
CA LYS A 432 44.33 -4.66 -0.69
C LYS A 432 44.76 -4.41 -2.13
N TYR A 433 44.45 -5.33 -3.04
CA TYR A 433 44.77 -5.15 -4.46
C TYR A 433 43.95 -4.02 -5.10
N ILE A 434 42.63 -3.97 -4.86
CA ILE A 434 41.75 -2.95 -5.45
C ILE A 434 42.12 -1.56 -4.93
N LEU A 435 42.31 -1.39 -3.61
CA LEU A 435 42.77 -0.13 -3.04
C LEU A 435 44.16 0.25 -3.56
N PHE A 436 45.10 -0.68 -3.68
CA PHE A 436 46.44 -0.35 -4.16
C PHE A 436 46.42 0.06 -5.65
N THR A 437 45.67 -0.63 -6.51
CA THR A 437 45.59 -0.29 -7.94
C THR A 437 44.87 1.04 -8.17
N GLU A 438 43.74 1.27 -7.51
CA GLU A 438 42.97 2.51 -7.65
C GLU A 438 43.70 3.72 -7.03
N LEU A 439 44.36 3.53 -5.88
CA LEU A 439 45.09 4.60 -5.20
C LEU A 439 46.40 4.94 -5.93
N VAL A 440 47.08 3.95 -6.54
CA VAL A 440 48.21 4.21 -7.46
C VAL A 440 47.76 4.89 -8.75
N PHE A 441 46.58 4.55 -9.29
CA PHE A 441 46.03 5.21 -10.47
C PHE A 441 45.66 6.68 -10.19
N LEU A 442 44.97 6.94 -9.07
CA LEU A 442 44.66 8.28 -8.59
C LEU A 442 45.91 9.09 -8.27
N LEU A 443 46.91 8.50 -7.57
CA LEU A 443 48.17 9.19 -7.33
C LEU A 443 48.89 9.54 -8.63
N ARG A 444 48.91 8.65 -9.63
CA ARG A 444 49.51 8.95 -10.94
C ARG A 444 48.77 10.06 -11.68
N LEU A 445 47.44 10.13 -11.57
CA LEU A 445 46.64 11.22 -12.14
C LEU A 445 46.92 12.56 -11.46
N ILE A 446 46.99 12.57 -10.13
CA ILE A 446 47.31 13.76 -9.34
C ILE A 446 48.75 14.22 -9.60
N LEU A 447 49.72 13.29 -9.63
CA LEU A 447 51.13 13.59 -9.96
C LEU A 447 51.29 14.11 -11.38
N LYS A 448 50.59 13.54 -12.37
CA LYS A 448 50.59 14.06 -13.76
C LYS A 448 49.96 15.45 -13.85
N GLY A 449 48.92 15.74 -13.07
CA GLY A 449 48.30 17.06 -13.01
C GLY A 449 49.19 18.12 -12.35
N LEU A 450 49.94 17.72 -11.31
CA LEU A 450 50.88 18.60 -10.61
C LEU A 450 52.17 18.85 -11.41
N LEU A 451 52.70 17.82 -12.08
CA LEU A 451 53.91 17.94 -12.92
C LEU A 451 53.68 18.71 -14.23
N LYS A 452 52.42 18.89 -14.67
CA LYS A 452 52.10 19.66 -15.88
C LYS A 452 51.97 21.17 -15.61
N ARG A 453 52.14 21.64 -14.36
CA ARG A 453 51.96 23.04 -13.98
C ARG A 453 53.26 23.86 -13.82
N GLU A 454 54.41 23.28 -14.18
CA GLU A 454 55.69 23.98 -14.21
C GLU A 454 56.26 24.00 -15.63
N THR A 455 55.69 24.85 -16.49
CA THR A 455 56.44 25.52 -17.57
C THR A 455 55.77 26.87 -17.82
N PRO A 456 56.35 27.97 -17.32
CA PRO A 456 55.99 29.30 -17.80
C PRO A 456 56.66 29.53 -19.16
N LEU A 457 55.89 30.10 -20.09
CA LEU A 457 56.38 30.88 -21.22
C LEU A 457 55.80 32.29 -21.05
#